data_AF-A0A0C9UKN6-F1
#
_entry.id   AF-A0A0C9UKN6-F1
#
_cell.length_a   1.000
_cell.length_b   1.000
_cell.length_c   1.000
_cell.angle_alpha   90.00
_cell.angle_beta   90.00
_cell.angle_gamma   90.00
#
_symmetry.space_group_name_H-M   'P 1'
#
loop_
_entity.id
_entity.type
_entity.pdbx_description
1 polymer ?
#
loop_
_entity_poly.entity_id
_entity_poly.type
_entity_poly.pdbx_seq_one_letter_code
_entity_poly.pdbx_strand_id
1 'polypeptide(L)'
;MPKSRFVHFDFALSHVLSDILERGITRIVISYDIACKYHINFHKRLANQNWPLMTPDQRETLKTMKLIWLVPKFHLASHIEGCADKFSFNWTPNIGRTCGEIVETNWASLNLLAASTREMSEGHRKDTLTDAKIDTNWRKATNEGKSMV
;
A
#
# COMPACT_ATOMS: atom_id res chain seq x y z
N MET A 1 15.41 8.37 16.56
CA MET A 1 15.15 7.19 15.70
C MET A 1 16.13 7.21 14.55
N PRO A 2 16.70 6.07 14.11
CA PRO A 2 17.66 6.04 13.01
C PRO A 2 16.98 6.56 11.74
N LYS A 3 17.63 7.52 11.08
CA LYS A 3 17.04 8.40 10.05
C LYS A 3 16.69 7.70 8.72
N SER A 4 16.91 6.39 8.59
CA SER A 4 16.92 5.69 7.29
C SER A 4 15.82 4.63 7.08
N ARG A 5 15.07 4.22 8.12
CA ARG A 5 14.24 3.01 8.02
C ARG A 5 13.07 3.11 7.02
N PHE A 6 12.57 4.33 6.76
CA PHE A 6 11.36 4.55 5.97
C PHE A 6 11.56 5.41 4.71
N VAL A 7 12.79 5.78 4.37
CA VAL A 7 13.11 6.73 3.29
C VAL A 7 12.48 6.32 1.95
N HIS A 8 12.59 5.05 1.57
CA HIS A 8 12.05 4.59 0.28
C HIS A 8 10.53 4.66 0.22
N PHE A 9 9.86 4.29 1.31
CA PHE A 9 8.41 4.35 1.38
C PHE A 9 7.92 5.80 1.51
N ASP A 10 8.61 6.65 2.28
CA ASP A 10 8.34 8.08 2.36
C ASP A 10 8.45 8.73 0.97
N PHE A 11 9.48 8.38 0.19
CA PHE A 11 9.66 8.88 -1.18
C PHE A 11 8.52 8.45 -2.11
N ALA A 12 8.19 7.16 -2.16
CA ALA A 12 7.11 6.68 -3.03
C ALA A 12 5.75 7.28 -2.62
N LEU A 13 5.45 7.29 -1.31
CA LEU A 13 4.18 7.81 -0.81
C LEU A 13 4.07 9.33 -1.02
N SER A 14 5.14 10.10 -0.87
CA SER A 14 5.09 11.55 -1.06
C SER A 14 4.74 11.94 -2.49
N HIS A 15 5.24 11.22 -3.50
CA HIS A 15 4.91 11.47 -4.90
C HIS A 15 3.43 11.20 -5.16
N VAL A 16 2.92 10.04 -4.71
CA VAL A 16 1.50 9.71 -4.83
C VAL A 16 0.63 10.74 -4.12
N LEU A 17 1.01 11.18 -2.93
CA LEU A 17 0.26 12.20 -2.20
C LEU A 17 0.27 13.54 -2.93
N SER A 18 1.40 13.99 -3.46
CA SER A 18 1.46 15.24 -4.26
C SER A 18 0.48 15.21 -5.43
N ASP A 19 0.43 14.12 -6.20
CA ASP A 19 -0.53 13.96 -7.30
C ASP A 19 -1.99 13.98 -6.82
N ILE A 20 -2.26 13.40 -5.64
CA ILE A 20 -3.59 13.39 -5.02
C ILE A 20 -3.98 14.79 -4.52
N LEU A 21 -3.03 15.55 -3.97
CA LEU A 21 -3.23 16.94 -3.54
C LEU A 21 -3.68 17.80 -4.71
N GLU A 22 -3.02 17.68 -5.86
CA GLU A 22 -3.37 18.42 -7.09
C GLU A 22 -4.78 18.10 -7.59
N ARG A 23 -5.28 16.89 -7.32
CA ARG A 23 -6.64 16.46 -7.68
C ARG A 23 -7.71 16.90 -6.67
N GLY A 24 -7.33 17.55 -5.57
CA GLY A 24 -8.27 18.04 -4.55
C GLY A 24 -8.97 16.94 -3.74
N ILE A 25 -8.43 15.72 -3.71
CA ILE A 25 -9.03 14.60 -2.98
C ILE A 25 -8.71 14.74 -1.49
N THR A 26 -9.73 14.94 -0.65
CA THR A 26 -9.54 15.29 0.77
C THR A 26 -9.52 14.12 1.74
N ARG A 27 -9.92 12.91 1.31
CA ARG A 27 -9.96 11.70 2.14
C ARG A 27 -9.15 10.60 1.49
N ILE A 28 -8.11 10.14 2.18
CA ILE A 28 -7.17 9.15 1.66
C ILE A 28 -7.05 8.02 2.68
N VAL A 29 -7.20 6.79 2.21
CA VAL A 29 -6.97 5.58 3.01
C VAL A 29 -5.64 4.97 2.56
N ILE A 30 -4.74 4.77 3.51
CA ILE A 30 -3.41 4.19 3.27
C ILE A 30 -3.34 2.89 4.06
N SER A 31 -3.12 1.78 3.35
CA SER A 31 -2.87 0.47 3.94
C SER A 31 -1.39 0.14 3.92
N TYR A 32 -0.83 -0.23 5.06
CA TYR A 32 0.57 -0.65 5.17
C TYR A 32 0.74 -1.60 6.34
N ASP A 33 1.55 -2.65 6.19
CA ASP A 33 1.70 -3.72 7.18
C ASP A 33 2.05 -3.17 8.56
N ILE A 34 2.89 -2.16 8.61
CA ILE A 34 3.33 -1.50 9.84
C ILE A 34 2.78 -0.08 9.98
N ALA A 35 1.61 0.20 9.39
CA ALA A 35 0.94 1.51 9.46
C ALA A 35 0.88 2.05 10.90
N CYS A 36 0.57 1.18 11.87
CA CYS A 36 0.48 1.55 13.30
C CYS A 36 1.78 2.13 13.88
N LYS A 37 2.96 1.76 13.34
CA LYS A 37 4.26 2.33 13.73
C LYS A 37 4.67 3.46 12.80
N TYR A 38 4.42 3.31 11.51
CA TYR A 38 4.88 4.22 10.47
C TYR A 38 4.24 5.61 10.58
N HIS A 39 2.92 5.68 10.80
CA HIS A 39 2.15 6.92 10.75
C HIS A 39 2.52 7.92 11.86
N ILE A 40 2.96 7.43 13.03
CA ILE A 40 3.26 8.23 14.24
C ILE A 40 4.19 9.40 13.94
N ASN A 41 5.22 9.17 13.12
CA ASN A 41 6.21 10.18 12.78
C ASN A 41 6.13 10.64 11.31
N PHE A 42 5.05 10.33 10.60
CA PHE A 42 4.94 10.58 9.17
C PHE A 42 5.13 12.05 8.80
N HIS A 43 4.34 12.96 9.40
CA HIS A 43 4.49 14.39 9.14
C HIS A 43 5.87 14.95 9.54
N LYS A 44 6.47 14.43 10.62
CA LYS A 44 7.83 14.83 11.02
C LYS A 44 8.87 14.41 9.99
N ARG A 45 8.71 13.24 9.36
CA ARG A 45 9.60 12.77 8.29
C ARG A 45 9.44 13.60 7.02
N LEU A 46 8.22 13.96 6.63
CA LEU A 46 7.98 14.88 5.51
C LEU A 46 8.52 16.30 5.76
N ALA A 47 8.61 16.73 7.01
CA ALA A 47 9.17 18.01 7.39
C ALA A 47 10.72 18.05 7.42
N ASN A 48 11.39 16.92 7.16
CA ASN A 48 12.84 16.82 7.26
C ASN A 48 13.53 17.64 6.15
N GLN A 49 14.42 18.55 6.56
CA GLN A 49 15.14 19.43 5.65
C GLN A 49 16.25 18.72 4.87
N ASN A 50 16.78 17.61 5.38
CA ASN A 50 17.86 16.88 4.71
C ASN A 50 17.38 16.13 3.46
N TRP A 51 16.07 15.90 3.33
CA TRP A 51 15.47 15.22 2.18
C TRP A 51 14.05 15.76 1.97
N PRO A 52 13.91 16.93 1.32
CA PRO A 52 12.62 17.59 1.15
C PRO A 52 11.75 16.83 0.14
N LEU A 53 10.77 16.08 0.65
CA LEU A 53 9.87 15.25 -0.16
C LEU A 53 8.65 15.99 -0.70
N MET A 54 8.24 17.08 -0.04
CA MET A 54 7.07 17.88 -0.37
C MET A 54 7.36 19.35 -0.04
N THR A 55 6.76 20.27 -0.80
CA THR A 55 6.89 21.71 -0.54
C THR A 55 6.18 22.10 0.77
N PRO A 56 6.52 23.24 1.38
CA PRO A 56 5.81 23.74 2.56
C PRO A 56 4.28 23.79 2.35
N ASP A 57 3.82 24.32 1.21
CA ASP A 57 2.39 24.45 0.90
C ASP A 57 1.69 23.10 0.75
N GLN A 58 2.35 22.14 0.10
CA GLN A 58 1.85 20.76 0.00
C GLN A 58 1.72 20.13 1.38
N ARG A 59 2.68 20.37 2.29
CA ARG A 59 2.61 19.83 3.66
C ARG A 59 1.50 20.47 4.49
N GLU A 60 1.25 21.76 4.36
CA GLU A 60 0.13 22.41 5.04
C GLU A 60 -1.21 21.92 4.48
N THR A 61 -1.32 21.78 3.16
CA THR A 61 -2.51 21.20 2.53
C THR A 61 -2.75 19.77 3.00
N LEU A 62 -1.71 18.95 3.09
CA LEU A 62 -1.82 17.57 3.56
C LEU A 62 -2.35 17.47 5.00
N LYS A 63 -2.08 18.46 5.87
CA LYS A 63 -2.61 18.49 7.24
C LYS A 63 -4.11 18.73 7.29
N THR A 64 -4.70 19.36 6.28
CA THR A 64 -6.16 19.57 6.20
C THR A 64 -6.90 18.34 5.70
N MET A 65 -6.17 17.36 5.14
CA MET A 65 -6.74 16.13 4.64
C MET A 65 -7.00 15.09 5.72
N LYS A 66 -8.00 14.24 5.48
CA LYS A 66 -8.29 13.07 6.30
C LYS A 66 -7.46 11.87 5.83
N LEU A 67 -6.27 11.73 6.39
CA LEU A 67 -5.43 10.54 6.22
C LEU A 67 -5.84 9.45 7.20
N ILE A 68 -6.26 8.30 6.67
CA ILE A 68 -6.65 7.13 7.44
C ILE A 68 -5.62 6.03 7.22
N TRP A 69 -5.08 5.49 8.30
CA TRP A 69 -4.03 4.48 8.27
C TRP A 69 -4.62 3.15 8.71
N LEU A 70 -4.46 2.10 7.90
CA LEU A 70 -4.96 0.76 8.19
C LEU A 70 -3.86 -0.28 7.99
N VAL A 71 -4.01 -1.41 8.65
CA VAL A 71 -3.13 -2.57 8.50
C VAL A 71 -3.90 -3.67 7.77
N PRO A 72 -3.36 -4.25 6.69
CA PRO A 72 -3.94 -5.41 6.02
C PRO A 72 -4.32 -6.53 7.01
N LYS A 73 -5.44 -7.23 6.75
CA LYS A 73 -6.11 -8.09 7.74
C LYS A 73 -5.25 -9.25 8.25
N PHE A 74 -4.45 -9.87 7.38
CA PHE A 74 -3.56 -10.96 7.74
C PHE A 74 -2.46 -10.46 8.67
N HIS A 75 -1.85 -9.32 8.37
CA HIS A 75 -0.82 -8.70 9.20
C HIS A 75 -1.36 -8.18 10.54
N LEU A 76 -2.59 -7.66 10.54
CA LEU A 76 -3.20 -7.03 11.70
C LEU A 76 -3.31 -7.97 12.91
N ALA A 77 -3.50 -9.27 12.68
CA ALA A 77 -3.57 -10.27 13.76
C ALA A 77 -2.26 -10.42 14.55
N SER A 78 -1.12 -10.10 13.93
CA SER A 78 0.21 -10.19 14.55
C SER A 78 0.64 -8.92 15.29
N HIS A 79 -0.25 -7.92 15.38
CA HIS A 79 0.03 -6.65 16.02
C HIS A 79 -0.33 -6.65 17.52
N ILE A 80 0.17 -5.65 18.25
CA ILE A 80 -0.15 -5.46 19.66
C ILE A 80 -1.65 -5.22 19.89
N GLU A 81 -2.10 -5.51 21.11
CA GLU A 81 -3.46 -5.24 21.55
C GLU A 81 -3.87 -3.78 21.29
N GLY A 82 -5.12 -3.59 20.85
CA GLY A 82 -5.66 -2.29 20.44
C GLY A 82 -5.35 -1.88 18.98
N CYS A 83 -4.45 -2.57 18.27
CA CYS A 83 -4.32 -2.37 16.82
C CYS A 83 -5.55 -2.87 16.06
N ALA A 84 -6.11 -4.02 16.49
CA ALA A 84 -7.23 -4.69 15.87
C ALA A 84 -8.47 -3.78 15.72
N ASP A 85 -8.66 -2.83 16.63
CA ASP A 85 -9.78 -1.89 16.56
C ASP A 85 -9.42 -0.64 15.74
N LYS A 86 -8.22 -0.08 15.99
CA LYS A 86 -7.80 1.23 15.45
C LYS A 86 -7.38 1.20 13.98
N PHE A 87 -6.84 0.08 13.50
CA PHE A 87 -6.26 -0.04 12.16
C PHE A 87 -7.03 -1.04 11.27
N SER A 88 -8.23 -1.42 11.67
CA SER A 88 -9.04 -2.41 10.95
C SER A 88 -9.92 -1.78 9.88
N PHE A 89 -9.90 -2.40 8.71
CA PHE A 89 -10.85 -2.12 7.63
C PHE A 89 -12.30 -2.35 8.03
N ASN A 90 -12.57 -3.34 8.89
CA ASN A 90 -13.95 -3.69 9.26
C ASN A 90 -14.59 -2.63 10.16
N TRP A 91 -13.78 -1.90 10.93
CA TRP A 91 -14.23 -0.88 11.88
C TRP A 91 -14.12 0.55 11.33
N THR A 92 -13.71 0.69 10.07
CA THR A 92 -13.50 2.01 9.46
C THR A 92 -14.63 2.35 8.48
N PRO A 93 -15.44 3.40 8.76
CA PRO A 93 -16.54 3.80 7.89
C PRO A 93 -16.09 4.24 6.49
N ASN A 94 -16.96 4.02 5.51
CA ASN A 94 -16.81 4.46 4.12
C ASN A 94 -15.55 3.87 3.45
N ILE A 95 -15.36 2.55 3.62
CA ILE A 95 -14.34 1.77 2.94
C ILE A 95 -15.01 0.52 2.38
N GLY A 96 -14.61 0.12 1.16
CA GLY A 96 -15.10 -1.11 0.54
C GLY A 96 -14.71 -2.34 1.35
N ARG A 97 -15.44 -3.45 1.16
CA ARG A 97 -15.12 -4.72 1.81
C ARG A 97 -13.85 -5.31 1.21
N THR A 98 -12.70 -4.98 1.78
CA THR A 98 -11.37 -5.45 1.36
C THR A 98 -10.59 -6.06 2.51
N CYS A 99 -9.55 -6.82 2.19
CA CYS A 99 -8.56 -7.31 3.14
C CYS A 99 -7.26 -6.49 3.16
N GLY A 100 -6.99 -5.69 2.14
CA GLY A 100 -5.71 -4.99 1.98
C GLY A 100 -4.53 -5.91 1.59
N GLU A 101 -4.76 -7.22 1.48
CA GLU A 101 -3.72 -8.24 1.23
C GLU A 101 -3.55 -8.58 -0.25
N ILE A 102 -4.34 -8.01 -1.16
CA ILE A 102 -4.45 -8.50 -2.54
C ILE A 102 -3.12 -8.38 -3.32
N VAL A 103 -2.29 -7.40 -2.96
CA VAL A 103 -0.93 -7.27 -3.51
C VAL A 103 -0.04 -8.47 -3.18
N GLU A 104 -0.39 -9.18 -2.11
CA GLU A 104 0.32 -10.29 -1.53
C GLU A 104 -0.39 -11.64 -1.81
N THR A 105 -1.71 -11.74 -1.79
CA THR A 105 -2.36 -13.06 -1.96
C THR A 105 -2.13 -13.73 -3.32
N ASN A 106 -1.57 -13.02 -4.32
CA ASN A 106 -1.20 -13.57 -5.62
C ASN A 106 -0.12 -14.68 -5.55
N TRP A 107 0.62 -14.80 -4.43
CA TRP A 107 1.65 -15.83 -4.30
C TRP A 107 1.07 -17.24 -4.48
N ALA A 108 -0.17 -17.48 -4.03
CA ALA A 108 -0.82 -18.79 -4.15
C ALA A 108 -0.89 -19.25 -5.62
N SER A 109 -1.23 -18.34 -6.53
CA SER A 109 -1.26 -18.60 -7.97
C SER A 109 0.15 -18.67 -8.57
N LEU A 110 1.07 -17.81 -8.12
CA LEU A 110 2.45 -17.80 -8.61
C LEU A 110 3.24 -19.04 -8.19
N ASN A 111 2.92 -19.66 -7.06
CA ASN A 111 3.55 -20.90 -6.61
C ASN A 111 3.35 -22.05 -7.60
N LEU A 112 2.26 -22.06 -8.36
CA LEU A 112 2.02 -23.06 -9.42
C LEU A 112 3.05 -22.96 -10.56
N LEU A 113 3.64 -21.78 -10.75
CA LEU A 113 4.69 -21.54 -11.75
C LEU A 113 6.09 -21.86 -11.24
N ALA A 114 6.25 -22.17 -9.95
CA ALA A 114 7.56 -22.38 -9.36
C ALA A 114 8.31 -23.55 -10.02
N ALA A 115 7.61 -24.65 -10.30
CA ALA A 115 8.20 -25.82 -10.96
C ALA A 115 8.49 -25.56 -12.45
N SER A 116 7.54 -24.94 -13.18
CA SER A 116 7.69 -24.70 -14.62
C SER A 116 8.75 -23.65 -14.96
N THR A 117 9.00 -22.70 -14.06
CA THR A 117 10.00 -21.64 -14.25
C THR A 117 11.38 -21.97 -13.69
N ARG A 118 11.56 -23.15 -13.09
CA ARG A 118 12.81 -23.51 -12.37
C ARG A 118 14.03 -23.62 -13.30
N GLU A 119 13.85 -24.25 -14.46
CA GLU A 119 14.94 -24.49 -15.43
C GLU A 119 15.05 -23.39 -16.49
N MET A 120 14.22 -22.35 -16.42
CA MET A 120 14.28 -21.21 -17.35
C MET A 120 15.51 -20.35 -17.08
N SER A 121 16.06 -19.75 -18.12
CA SER A 121 17.07 -18.69 -17.96
C SER A 121 16.48 -17.49 -17.22
N GLU A 122 17.32 -16.66 -16.62
CA GLU A 122 16.89 -15.54 -15.77
C GLU A 122 15.92 -14.58 -16.49
N GLY A 123 16.21 -14.25 -17.76
CA GLY A 123 15.33 -13.41 -18.58
C GLY A 123 13.97 -14.05 -18.80
N HIS A 124 13.93 -15.27 -19.35
CA HIS A 124 12.68 -15.98 -19.61
C HIS A 124 11.86 -16.22 -18.35
N ARG A 125 12.51 -16.48 -17.21
CA ARG A 125 11.84 -16.59 -15.91
C ARG A 125 11.18 -15.28 -15.49
N LYS A 126 11.87 -14.15 -15.63
CA LYS A 126 11.32 -12.82 -15.33
C LYS A 126 10.12 -12.49 -16.21
N ASP A 127 10.21 -12.77 -17.51
CA ASP A 127 9.14 -12.49 -18.47
C ASP A 127 7.92 -13.37 -18.16
N THR A 128 8.11 -14.68 -17.99
CA THR A 128 7.02 -15.63 -17.67
C THR A 128 6.29 -15.24 -16.37
N LEU A 129 7.04 -14.88 -15.32
CA LEU A 129 6.43 -14.44 -14.05
C LEU A 129 5.73 -13.09 -14.19
N THR A 130 6.21 -12.21 -15.07
CA THR A 130 5.58 -10.91 -15.34
C THR A 130 4.28 -11.10 -16.09
N ASP A 131 4.26 -11.93 -17.14
CA ASP A 131 3.06 -12.25 -17.90
C ASP A 131 1.96 -12.84 -17.01
N ALA A 132 2.31 -13.77 -16.12
CA ALA A 132 1.35 -14.34 -15.19
C ALA A 132 0.75 -13.29 -14.20
N LYS A 133 1.56 -12.32 -13.77
CA LYS A 133 1.08 -11.21 -12.93
C LYS A 133 0.18 -10.26 -13.71
N ILE A 134 0.53 -9.97 -14.97
CA ILE A 134 -0.28 -9.15 -15.88
C ILE A 134 -1.62 -9.83 -16.16
N ASP A 135 -1.64 -11.13 -16.47
CA ASP A 135 -2.87 -11.91 -16.64
C ASP A 135 -3.75 -11.84 -15.38
N THR A 136 -3.14 -11.98 -14.20
CA THR A 136 -3.87 -11.85 -12.93
C THR A 136 -4.48 -10.44 -12.77
N ASN A 137 -3.76 -9.39 -13.15
CA ASN A 137 -4.29 -8.03 -13.15
C ASN A 137 -5.41 -7.83 -14.17
N TRP A 138 -5.28 -8.39 -15.37
CA TRP A 138 -6.32 -8.36 -16.40
C TRP A 138 -7.60 -9.06 -15.96
N ARG A 139 -7.50 -10.28 -15.41
CA ARG A 139 -8.65 -11.04 -14.89
C ARG A 139 -9.36 -10.30 -13.77
N LYS A 140 -8.63 -9.57 -12.92
CA LYS A 140 -9.22 -8.70 -11.90
C LYS A 140 -9.97 -7.54 -12.55
N ALA A 141 -9.30 -6.75 -13.38
CA ALA A 141 -9.89 -5.57 -14.01
C ALA A 141 -11.15 -5.89 -14.82
N THR A 142 -11.20 -7.05 -15.48
CA THR A 142 -12.33 -7.47 -16.32
C THR A 142 -13.45 -8.19 -15.57
N ASN A 143 -13.18 -8.80 -14.40
CA ASN A 143 -14.19 -9.55 -13.65
C ASN A 143 -14.65 -8.88 -12.34
N GLU A 144 -13.98 -7.83 -11.86
CA GLU A 144 -14.37 -7.12 -10.63
C GLU A 144 -15.80 -6.53 -10.71
N GLY A 145 -16.27 -6.18 -11.91
CA GLY A 145 -17.66 -5.72 -12.13
C GLY A 145 -18.72 -6.82 -12.04
N LYS A 146 -18.36 -8.12 -12.11
CA LYS A 146 -19.31 -9.24 -12.04
C LYS A 146 -19.58 -9.72 -10.61
N SER A 147 -18.77 -9.29 -9.66
CA SER A 147 -18.81 -9.75 -8.26
C SER A 147 -19.49 -8.75 -7.30
N MET A 148 -20.20 -7.75 -7.85
CA MET A 148 -20.98 -6.76 -7.08
C MET A 148 -22.49 -7.03 -7.16
N VAL A 149 -22.89 -8.30 -7.03
CA VAL A 149 -24.27 -8.74 -6.78
C VAL A 149 -24.28 -9.66 -5.57
#